data_AF-A0A6I9XAX6-F1
#
_entry.id   AF-A0A6I9XAX6-F1
#
_cell.length_a   1.000
_cell.length_b   1.000
_cell.length_c   1.000
_cell.angle_alpha   90.00
_cell.angle_beta   90.00
_cell.angle_gamma   90.00
#
_symmetry.space_group_name_H-M   'P 1'
#
loop_
_entity.id
_entity.type
_entity.pdbx_description
1 polymer ?
#
loop_
_entity_poly.entity_id
_entity_poly.type
_entity_poly.pdbx_seq_one_letter_code
_entity_poly.pdbx_strand_id
1 'polypeptide(L)'
;MSLAYADSDELMAYAHANRSAALYRKQLYKECLIDIDAALSHGYPKEKQRNLKDRGDKAIMEIKKLLQTDSKDTDRTNLCDGIEKSTVKLENTEYIENASTMENNGQGTLKKRDAMTSESYLHCATKIPPQKPRYLQEEDFSKLTYGPSREVPAVSDGVTVSFSERYGRHYMATREFKPGDIVSIEDPYAHVIYEERYYTHCHYCLSRSYNLIPCPKCPVAQYCSENCRKLAWEACHETECPILKLLTNLLNVDKDKIRMISKIIRLLIVVTENGTRIEELQQDVKIAESNPDDRTAGFTDTGILDSFSGRSALSLATNMTTRPLIGISAFACISALAVILLATQTKFFHKKYEIDDLRDISEFSELKFGASIMFRACVIMSSNCFSIQQEPGIVSGSGLYVAHSLYNHSCAPNTFRHFEGLTMITRALTPIHPGEQIFTSYGGVYAHMSRPERKQKILQDYFLDCDCPACENDWPTYNEILRDHIGSIAKNKQLVEKLRPFRERLLANMYDIEAVKVILDILYKEVSKHPCEEILHAEQYLKSYYLDP
;
A
#
# COMPACT_ATOMS: atom_id res chain seq x y z
N MET A 1 -4.82 30.79 4.17
CA MET A 1 -4.06 30.42 2.96
C MET A 1 -3.61 28.98 3.14
N SER A 2 -3.94 28.07 2.22
CA SER A 2 -3.41 26.70 2.31
C SER A 2 -1.89 26.79 2.13
N LEU A 3 -1.13 26.04 2.94
CA LEU A 3 0.33 25.98 2.87
C LEU A 3 0.82 25.68 1.44
N ALA A 4 0.04 24.93 0.66
CA ALA A 4 0.34 24.61 -0.73
C ALA A 4 0.37 25.81 -1.69
N TYR A 5 -0.11 26.99 -1.27
CA TYR A 5 -0.14 28.21 -2.07
C TYR A 5 0.70 29.35 -1.46
N ALA A 6 1.43 29.08 -0.37
CA ALA A 6 2.35 30.07 0.18
C ALA A 6 3.63 30.08 -0.67
N ASP A 7 3.90 31.21 -1.33
CA ASP A 7 4.99 31.40 -2.29
C ASP A 7 6.18 32.20 -1.71
N SER A 8 6.12 32.52 -0.42
CA SER A 8 7.17 33.23 0.32
C SER A 8 7.31 32.70 1.74
N ASP A 9 8.49 32.87 2.33
CA ASP A 9 8.76 32.51 3.73
C ASP A 9 7.81 33.21 4.69
N GLU A 10 7.47 34.48 4.43
CA GLU A 10 6.50 35.22 5.24
C GLU A 10 5.12 34.54 5.23
N LEU A 11 4.59 34.19 4.06
CA LEU A 11 3.30 33.51 3.95
C LEU A 11 3.35 32.11 4.55
N MET A 12 4.45 31.37 4.40
CA MET A 12 4.68 30.07 5.03
C MET A 12 4.64 30.20 6.56
N ALA A 13 5.34 31.19 7.12
CA ALA A 13 5.37 31.46 8.55
C ALA A 13 3.96 31.74 9.09
N TYR A 14 3.20 32.61 8.42
CA TYR A 14 1.80 32.88 8.80
C TYR A 14 0.89 31.67 8.64
N ALA A 15 1.06 30.86 7.59
CA ALA A 15 0.25 29.68 7.35
C ALA A 15 0.46 28.63 8.45
N HIS A 16 1.71 28.33 8.81
CA HIS A 16 2.05 27.44 9.94
C HIS A 16 1.57 28.00 11.29
N ALA A 17 1.74 29.30 11.54
CA ALA A 17 1.24 29.94 12.75
C ALA A 17 -0.29 29.87 12.89
N ASN A 18 -1.02 29.96 11.79
CA ASN A 18 -2.47 29.82 11.76
C ASN A 18 -2.90 28.35 11.91
N ARG A 19 -2.21 27.41 11.24
CA ARG A 19 -2.50 25.98 11.33
C ARG A 19 -2.25 25.43 12.73
N SER A 20 -1.16 25.82 13.41
CA SER A 20 -0.95 25.47 14.83
C SER A 20 -2.10 25.93 15.73
N ALA A 21 -2.76 27.06 15.43
CA ALA A 21 -3.92 27.53 16.20
C ALA A 21 -5.11 26.57 16.05
N ALA A 22 -5.35 26.09 14.83
CA ALA A 22 -6.39 25.12 14.54
C ALA A 22 -6.09 23.76 15.17
N LEU A 23 -4.85 23.29 15.07
CA LEU A 23 -4.39 22.02 15.65
C LEU A 23 -4.54 22.02 17.19
N TYR A 24 -4.14 23.11 17.85
CA TYR A 24 -4.34 23.28 19.29
C TYR A 24 -5.82 23.15 19.67
N ARG A 25 -6.73 23.82 18.93
CA ARG A 25 -8.19 23.74 19.18
C ARG A 25 -8.76 22.35 18.93
N LYS A 26 -8.12 21.55 18.08
CA LYS A 26 -8.46 20.14 17.83
C LYS A 26 -7.77 19.17 18.81
N GLN A 27 -7.05 19.68 19.82
CA GLN A 27 -6.30 18.90 20.80
C GLN A 27 -5.18 18.05 20.18
N LEU A 28 -4.74 18.41 18.97
CA LEU A 28 -3.59 17.83 18.28
C LEU A 28 -2.33 18.58 18.72
N TYR A 29 -1.93 18.37 19.97
CA TYR A 29 -0.91 19.19 20.63
C TYR A 29 0.50 18.95 20.09
N LYS A 30 0.85 17.72 19.71
CA LYS A 30 2.17 17.41 19.12
C LYS A 30 2.31 18.09 17.76
N GLU A 31 1.29 17.96 16.94
CA GLU A 31 1.14 18.57 15.62
C GLU A 31 1.18 20.10 15.70
N CYS A 32 0.52 20.67 16.72
CA CYS A 32 0.57 22.09 17.01
C CYS A 32 1.99 22.59 17.25
N LEU A 33 2.81 21.85 18.02
CA LEU A 33 4.19 22.24 18.32
C LEU A 33 5.07 22.21 17.08
N ILE A 34 4.94 21.17 16.25
CA ILE A 34 5.66 21.06 14.96
C ILE A 34 5.40 22.28 14.07
N ASP A 35 4.15 22.73 13.99
CA ASP A 35 3.79 23.93 13.22
C ASP A 35 4.27 25.24 13.85
N ILE A 36 4.39 25.31 15.18
CA ILE A 36 4.99 26.49 15.83
C ILE A 36 6.47 26.57 15.45
N ASP A 37 7.20 25.45 15.51
CA ASP A 37 8.61 25.41 15.14
C ASP A 37 8.81 25.76 13.67
N ALA A 38 7.97 25.22 12.78
CA ALA A 38 7.98 25.57 11.36
C ALA A 38 7.66 27.05 11.11
N ALA A 39 6.72 27.64 11.84
CA ALA A 39 6.44 29.07 11.72
C ALA A 39 7.67 29.91 12.09
N LEU A 40 8.35 29.54 13.19
CA LEU A 40 9.54 30.24 13.67
C LEU A 40 10.72 30.09 12.71
N SER A 41 10.93 28.90 12.13
CA SER A 41 12.01 28.67 11.16
C SER A 41 11.86 29.47 9.87
N HIS A 42 10.62 29.72 9.43
CA HIS A 42 10.30 30.61 8.30
C HIS A 42 10.29 32.11 8.67
N GLY A 43 10.75 32.48 9.87
CA GLY A 43 10.95 33.89 10.24
C GLY A 43 9.68 34.62 10.71
N TYR A 44 8.76 33.92 11.40
CA TYR A 44 7.55 34.55 11.95
C TYR A 44 7.86 35.83 12.76
N PRO A 45 7.10 36.94 12.59
CA PRO A 45 7.49 38.25 13.13
C PRO A 45 7.67 38.28 14.65
N LYS A 46 8.80 38.83 15.12
CA LYS A 46 9.22 38.80 16.54
C LYS A 46 8.17 39.37 17.49
N GLU A 47 7.50 40.45 17.10
CA GLU A 47 6.45 41.09 17.87
C GLU A 47 5.20 40.22 18.05
N LYS A 48 5.00 39.21 17.18
CA LYS A 48 3.88 38.25 17.24
C LYS A 48 4.27 36.91 17.84
N GLN A 49 5.56 36.62 18.05
CA GLN A 49 6.04 35.33 18.56
C GLN A 49 5.56 35.01 19.98
N ARG A 50 5.24 36.03 20.79
CA ARG A 50 4.72 35.83 22.15
C ARG A 50 3.46 34.95 22.17
N ASN A 51 2.57 35.12 21.20
CA ASN A 51 1.33 34.34 21.11
C ASN A 51 1.57 32.88 20.68
N LEU A 52 2.60 32.65 19.84
CA LEU A 52 3.00 31.29 19.45
C LEU A 52 3.62 30.56 20.65
N LYS A 53 4.51 31.24 21.38
CA LYS A 53 5.15 30.68 22.56
C LYS A 53 4.15 30.32 23.65
N ASP A 54 3.22 31.22 23.97
CA ASP A 54 2.13 30.94 24.93
C ASP A 54 1.28 29.73 24.52
N ARG A 55 0.97 29.60 23.22
CA ARG A 55 0.28 28.41 22.69
C ARG A 55 1.12 27.14 22.84
N GLY A 56 2.42 27.21 22.56
CA GLY A 56 3.35 26.09 22.71
C GLY A 56 3.46 25.63 24.16
N ASP A 57 3.63 26.57 25.10
CA ASP A 57 3.69 26.27 26.54
C ASP A 57 2.39 25.58 27.01
N LYS A 58 1.24 26.08 26.56
CA LYS A 58 -0.07 25.46 26.83
C LYS A 58 -0.20 24.06 26.23
N ALA A 59 0.25 23.85 24.99
CA ALA A 59 0.24 22.55 24.35
C ALA A 59 1.09 21.53 25.12
N ILE A 60 2.27 21.94 25.59
CA ILE A 60 3.16 21.10 26.42
C ILE A 60 2.50 20.74 27.75
N MET A 61 1.82 21.70 28.40
CA MET A 61 1.09 21.42 29.65
C MET A 61 0.00 20.37 29.45
N GLU A 62 -0.80 20.48 28.38
CA GLU A 62 -1.84 19.50 28.08
C GLU A 62 -1.27 18.11 27.76
N ILE A 63 -0.16 18.02 26.99
CA ILE A 63 0.53 16.75 26.74
C ILE A 63 0.99 16.12 28.07
N LYS A 64 1.60 16.90 28.98
CA LYS A 64 2.04 16.40 30.29
C LYS A 64 0.87 15.88 31.12
N LYS A 65 -0.27 16.58 31.09
CA LYS A 65 -1.48 16.14 31.79
C LYS A 65 -1.99 14.81 31.25
N LEU A 66 -2.04 14.64 29.93
CA LEU A 66 -2.45 13.37 29.31
C LEU A 66 -1.54 12.21 29.73
N LEU A 67 -0.21 12.40 29.66
CA LEU A 67 0.76 11.38 30.07
C LEU A 67 0.69 11.02 31.56
N GLN A 68 0.38 11.98 32.43
CA GLN A 68 0.20 11.73 33.86
C GLN A 68 -1.13 11.01 34.16
N THR A 69 -2.15 11.20 33.34
CA THR A 69 -3.45 10.53 33.51
C THR A 69 -3.34 9.03 33.17
N ASP A 70 -2.49 8.66 32.22
CA ASP A 70 -2.18 7.26 31.87
C ASP A 70 -1.36 6.51 32.94
N SER A 71 -0.75 7.23 33.89
CA SER A 71 0.09 6.64 34.96
C SER A 71 -0.67 6.26 36.24
N LYS A 72 -2.00 6.41 36.27
CA LYS A 72 -2.82 6.07 37.44
C LYS A 72 -3.43 4.66 37.42
N ASP A 73 -3.18 3.88 36.36
CA ASP A 73 -3.64 2.49 36.25
C ASP A 73 -2.53 1.58 35.71
N THR A 74 -1.42 1.47 36.45
CA THR A 74 -0.62 0.24 36.48
C THR A 74 0.31 0.23 37.68
N ASP A 75 0.39 -0.94 38.29
CA ASP A 75 1.10 -1.25 39.52
C ASP A 75 2.54 -0.77 39.52
N ARG A 76 2.96 -0.25 40.68
CA ARG A 76 4.31 0.24 40.94
C ARG A 76 5.28 -0.94 40.96
N THR A 77 6.17 -1.04 39.98
CA THR A 77 7.62 -1.12 40.21
C THR A 77 8.38 -1.10 38.87
N ASN A 78 9.44 -0.29 38.84
CA ASN A 78 10.51 -0.24 37.83
C ASN A 78 10.23 0.47 36.50
N LEU A 79 10.13 1.81 36.53
CA LEU A 79 10.61 2.64 35.40
C LEU A 79 10.92 4.10 35.82
N CYS A 80 11.79 4.30 36.81
CA CYS A 80 12.39 5.60 37.08
C CYS A 80 13.90 5.50 36.87
N ASP A 81 14.37 5.68 35.64
CA ASP A 81 15.78 6.04 35.37
C ASP A 81 16.01 6.71 33.99
N GLY A 82 14.95 7.06 33.25
CA GLY A 82 15.09 7.50 31.85
C GLY A 82 14.87 8.99 31.53
N ILE A 83 14.40 9.83 32.46
CA ILE A 83 13.81 11.14 32.10
C ILE A 83 14.58 12.35 32.65
N GLU A 84 15.79 12.19 33.20
CA GLU A 84 16.61 13.33 33.68
C GLU A 84 17.69 13.84 32.70
N LYS A 85 17.76 13.36 31.45
CA LYS A 85 18.84 13.76 30.51
C LYS A 85 18.41 14.45 29.21
N SER A 86 17.24 15.07 29.16
CA SER A 86 16.81 15.83 27.97
C SER A 86 16.20 17.18 28.31
N THR A 87 16.93 17.98 29.08
CA THR A 87 16.79 19.44 29.10
C THR A 87 17.78 20.04 28.10
N VAL A 88 17.29 20.30 26.88
CA VAL A 88 18.04 21.09 25.89
C VAL A 88 18.10 22.53 26.39
N LYS A 89 19.28 22.94 26.88
CA LYS A 89 19.65 24.35 27.06
C LYS A 89 20.15 24.89 25.73
N LEU A 90 19.51 25.98 25.29
CA LEU A 90 20.07 26.93 24.32
C LEU A 90 21.36 27.52 24.87
N GLU A 91 22.44 27.57 24.07
CA GLU A 91 23.35 28.72 23.98
C GLU A 91 24.42 28.54 22.89
N ASN A 92 24.45 29.54 22.00
CA ASN A 92 25.56 30.17 21.26
C ASN A 92 26.58 29.34 20.45
N THR A 93 26.54 29.65 19.15
CA THR A 93 27.61 29.70 18.15
C THR A 93 29.00 30.10 18.66
N GLU A 94 30.02 29.35 18.25
CA GLU A 94 31.30 29.91 17.79
C GLU A 94 31.97 28.97 16.77
N TYR A 95 32.42 29.57 15.66
CA TYR A 95 33.26 28.98 14.64
C TYR A 95 34.71 28.81 15.14
N ILE A 96 35.50 28.00 14.43
CA ILE A 96 36.93 28.17 14.06
C ILE A 96 37.79 26.91 14.31
N GLU A 97 38.11 26.28 13.17
CA GLU A 97 39.43 25.87 12.66
C GLU A 97 40.32 24.81 13.31
N ASN A 98 40.66 23.87 12.42
CA ASN A 98 41.99 23.40 12.03
C ASN A 98 42.80 22.48 12.95
N ALA A 99 42.96 21.27 12.38
CA ALA A 99 44.23 20.60 12.09
C ALA A 99 45.17 20.27 13.26
N SER A 100 45.49 18.97 13.41
CA SER A 100 46.70 18.40 12.80
C SER A 100 46.97 16.96 13.26
N THR A 101 47.31 16.13 12.27
CA THR A 101 48.33 15.05 12.30
C THR A 101 48.19 13.87 13.28
N MET A 102 48.07 12.65 12.73
CA MET A 102 49.26 11.86 12.40
C MET A 102 48.97 10.75 11.37
N GLU A 103 49.71 10.86 10.27
CA GLU A 103 50.14 9.87 9.27
C GLU A 103 50.77 8.60 9.92
N ASN A 104 51.05 7.46 9.28
CA ASN A 104 50.99 6.96 7.91
C ASN A 104 51.26 5.43 7.89
N ASN A 105 51.14 4.86 6.69
CA ASN A 105 51.74 3.62 6.14
C ASN A 105 50.80 2.39 6.07
N GLY A 106 50.49 1.84 4.89
CA GLY A 106 50.88 2.19 3.53
C GLY A 106 50.50 1.12 2.49
N GLN A 107 50.33 1.60 1.25
CA GLN A 107 50.56 0.95 -0.06
C GLN A 107 49.52 0.00 -0.68
N GLY A 108 48.79 0.55 -1.66
CA GLY A 108 48.87 0.15 -3.09
C GLY A 108 48.01 -1.01 -3.59
N THR A 109 46.98 -0.73 -4.41
CA THR A 109 46.90 -1.09 -5.85
C THR A 109 45.55 -0.75 -6.48
N LEU A 110 45.59 -0.28 -7.73
CA LEU A 110 44.45 -0.06 -8.63
C LEU A 110 43.84 -1.38 -9.16
N LYS A 111 42.56 -1.29 -9.58
CA LYS A 111 41.73 -2.20 -10.42
C LYS A 111 40.86 -3.16 -9.59
N LYS A 112 39.52 -3.14 -9.67
CA LYS A 112 38.68 -3.49 -10.84
C LYS A 112 37.24 -2.99 -10.63
N ARG A 113 36.58 -2.66 -11.74
CA ARG A 113 35.13 -2.44 -11.85
C ARG A 113 34.44 -3.81 -11.71
N ASP A 114 33.53 -3.94 -10.75
CA ASP A 114 32.50 -4.96 -10.77
C ASP A 114 31.13 -4.27 -10.77
N ALA A 115 30.28 -4.76 -11.67
CA ALA A 115 28.95 -4.24 -11.96
C ALA A 115 28.01 -4.49 -10.77
N MET A 116 27.63 -3.42 -10.07
CA MET A 116 26.47 -3.41 -9.18
C MET A 116 25.23 -3.07 -10.00
N THR A 117 24.52 -4.11 -10.43
CA THR A 117 23.12 -4.06 -10.86
C THR A 117 22.28 -4.62 -9.71
N SER A 118 21.43 -3.80 -9.07
CA SER A 118 20.18 -4.16 -8.34
C SER A 118 19.84 -3.28 -7.12
N GLU A 119 20.09 -1.96 -7.12
CA GLU A 119 19.80 -1.11 -5.94
C GLU A 119 19.02 0.20 -6.21
N SER A 120 18.37 0.40 -7.36
CA SER A 120 17.69 1.68 -7.63
C SER A 120 16.23 1.82 -7.11
N TYR A 121 15.70 0.83 -6.40
CA TYR A 121 14.40 0.96 -5.69
C TYR A 121 14.41 0.46 -4.24
N LEU A 122 15.46 -0.26 -3.83
CA LEU A 122 15.45 -1.14 -2.65
C LEU A 122 15.78 -0.46 -1.29
N HIS A 123 15.58 0.85 -1.11
CA HIS A 123 15.83 1.43 0.22
C HIS A 123 15.07 2.68 0.65
N CYS A 124 13.88 2.94 0.08
CA CYS A 124 13.14 4.16 0.43
C CYS A 124 11.77 3.90 1.09
N ALA A 125 11.13 2.74 0.88
CA ALA A 125 9.88 2.41 1.59
C ALA A 125 10.10 1.83 3.01
N THR A 126 11.31 1.34 3.32
CA THR A 126 11.57 0.51 4.52
C THR A 126 12.11 1.25 5.75
N LYS A 127 11.98 2.59 5.84
CA LYS A 127 12.47 3.36 7.00
C LYS A 127 11.42 4.23 7.68
N ILE A 128 10.24 3.68 7.93
CA ILE A 128 9.38 4.17 9.01
C ILE A 128 9.08 2.98 9.91
N PRO A 129 9.73 2.86 11.08
CA PRO A 129 9.30 1.86 12.05
C PRO A 129 7.86 2.21 12.46
N PRO A 130 6.91 1.27 12.40
CA PRO A 130 5.59 1.50 12.97
C PRO A 130 5.76 1.85 14.45
N GLN A 131 5.07 2.90 14.92
CA GLN A 131 4.83 3.02 16.34
C GLN A 131 3.91 1.86 16.72
N LYS A 132 4.46 0.85 17.41
CA LYS A 132 3.69 -0.32 17.85
C LYS A 132 2.47 0.13 18.66
N PRO A 133 1.25 -0.28 18.27
CA PRO A 133 0.12 -0.32 19.19
C PRO A 133 0.41 -1.27 20.36
N ARG A 134 -0.12 -0.92 21.53
CA ARG A 134 0.31 -1.39 22.87
C ARG A 134 0.14 -2.90 23.13
N TYR A 135 -0.53 -3.66 22.27
CA TYR A 135 -0.87 -5.08 22.51
C TYR A 135 -0.25 -6.09 21.52
N LEU A 136 0.58 -5.64 20.58
CA LEU A 136 1.22 -6.48 19.53
C LEU A 136 2.76 -6.56 19.65
N GLN A 137 3.33 -6.58 20.86
CA GLN A 137 4.79 -6.58 20.97
C GLN A 137 5.51 -7.87 20.55
N GLU A 138 4.83 -8.93 20.11
CA GLU A 138 5.48 -10.25 19.89
C GLU A 138 5.35 -10.90 18.49
N GLU A 139 4.46 -10.47 17.58
CA GLU A 139 4.40 -11.06 16.22
C GLU A 139 5.32 -10.32 15.23
N ASP A 140 6.24 -11.06 14.60
CA ASP A 140 7.12 -10.56 13.55
C ASP A 140 6.41 -10.61 12.18
N PHE A 141 5.68 -9.54 11.85
CA PHE A 141 4.96 -9.37 10.59
C PHE A 141 5.85 -9.40 9.34
N SER A 142 7.18 -9.45 9.49
CA SER A 142 8.13 -9.48 8.38
C SER A 142 8.39 -10.90 7.83
N LYS A 143 7.81 -11.94 8.42
CA LYS A 143 8.15 -13.33 8.10
C LYS A 143 7.01 -14.10 7.44
N LEU A 144 7.28 -14.57 6.23
CA LEU A 144 6.46 -15.55 5.54
C LEU A 144 6.48 -16.89 6.29
N THR A 145 5.32 -17.55 6.40
CA THR A 145 5.26 -18.94 6.83
C THR A 145 6.12 -19.76 5.87
N TYR A 146 6.97 -20.67 6.36
CA TYR A 146 7.95 -21.45 5.55
C TYR A 146 9.07 -20.67 4.84
N GLY A 147 9.19 -19.35 5.03
CA GLY A 147 10.18 -18.52 4.34
C GLY A 147 9.79 -18.20 2.89
N PRO A 148 10.58 -17.38 2.18
CA PRO A 148 10.28 -16.95 0.82
C PRO A 148 10.40 -18.08 -0.21
N SER A 149 9.46 -18.14 -1.14
CA SER A 149 9.47 -19.06 -2.28
C SER A 149 10.61 -18.74 -3.24
N ARG A 150 11.15 -19.79 -3.85
CA ARG A 150 12.20 -19.66 -4.88
C ARG A 150 11.68 -19.07 -6.18
N GLU A 151 10.41 -19.28 -6.50
CA GLU A 151 9.79 -18.76 -7.74
C GLU A 151 9.15 -17.39 -7.53
N VAL A 152 8.62 -17.12 -6.33
CA VAL A 152 7.94 -15.85 -6.02
C VAL A 152 8.36 -15.38 -4.63
N PRO A 153 9.46 -14.60 -4.50
CA PRO A 153 10.02 -14.25 -3.19
C PRO A 153 9.05 -13.54 -2.22
N ALA A 154 8.03 -12.85 -2.75
CA ALA A 154 6.97 -12.19 -1.98
C ALA A 154 5.95 -13.18 -1.35
N VAL A 155 6.02 -14.47 -1.67
CA VAL A 155 5.09 -15.51 -1.24
C VAL A 155 5.86 -16.61 -0.50
N SER A 156 5.18 -17.30 0.41
CA SER A 156 5.69 -18.47 1.14
C SER A 156 6.19 -19.60 0.22
N ASP A 157 7.28 -20.29 0.61
CA ASP A 157 7.79 -21.55 0.00
C ASP A 157 6.77 -22.70 0.04
N GLY A 158 5.69 -22.56 0.81
CA GLY A 158 4.53 -23.45 0.79
C GLY A 158 3.55 -23.21 -0.37
N VAL A 159 3.89 -22.35 -1.34
CA VAL A 159 3.04 -21.99 -2.47
C VAL A 159 3.79 -22.13 -3.79
N THR A 160 3.10 -22.62 -4.82
CA THR A 160 3.60 -22.71 -6.19
C THR A 160 2.70 -21.94 -7.16
N VAL A 161 3.29 -21.42 -8.24
CA VAL A 161 2.53 -20.88 -9.37
C VAL A 161 2.08 -22.03 -10.27
N SER A 162 0.80 -22.08 -10.58
CA SER A 162 0.16 -23.03 -11.48
C SER A 162 -0.55 -22.28 -12.62
N PHE A 163 -0.93 -23.00 -13.67
CA PHE A 163 -1.73 -22.47 -14.77
C PHE A 163 -2.90 -23.40 -15.11
N SER A 164 -4.04 -22.81 -15.45
CA SER A 164 -5.15 -23.52 -16.10
C SER A 164 -5.91 -22.57 -17.02
N GLU A 165 -6.59 -23.09 -18.04
CA GLU A 165 -7.40 -22.26 -18.95
C GLU A 165 -8.49 -21.48 -18.20
N ARG A 166 -9.05 -22.06 -17.14
CA ARG A 166 -10.11 -21.45 -16.33
C ARG A 166 -9.62 -20.31 -15.46
N TYR A 167 -8.47 -20.49 -14.81
CA TYR A 167 -7.98 -19.59 -13.77
C TYR A 167 -6.79 -18.73 -14.19
N GLY A 168 -6.27 -18.94 -15.40
CA GLY A 168 -4.96 -18.41 -15.79
C GLY A 168 -3.86 -18.87 -14.82
N ARG A 169 -2.88 -17.99 -14.61
CA ARG A 169 -1.86 -18.16 -13.57
C ARG A 169 -2.47 -17.97 -12.18
N HIS A 170 -2.19 -18.90 -11.27
CA HIS A 170 -2.76 -18.89 -9.92
C HIS A 170 -1.88 -19.57 -8.90
N TYR A 171 -2.15 -19.33 -7.62
CA TYR A 171 -1.44 -19.97 -6.51
C TYR A 171 -2.09 -21.27 -6.06
N MET A 172 -1.26 -22.29 -5.89
CA MET A 172 -1.62 -23.58 -5.29
C MET A 172 -0.76 -23.82 -4.05
N ALA A 173 -1.38 -24.28 -2.97
CA ALA A 173 -0.65 -24.67 -1.77
C ALA A 173 0.11 -25.99 -2.01
N THR A 174 1.39 -26.02 -1.64
CA THR A 174 2.23 -27.23 -1.60
C THR A 174 2.40 -27.75 -0.17
N ARG A 175 2.07 -26.93 0.82
CA ARG A 175 2.08 -27.24 2.25
C ARG A 175 0.80 -26.75 2.91
N GLU A 176 0.52 -27.27 4.09
CA GLU A 176 -0.63 -26.83 4.88
C GLU A 176 -0.39 -25.42 5.44
N PHE A 177 -1.41 -24.57 5.39
CA PHE A 177 -1.45 -23.30 6.13
C PHE A 177 -2.59 -23.33 7.14
N LYS A 178 -2.32 -22.84 8.35
CA LYS A 178 -3.29 -22.70 9.42
C LYS A 178 -3.87 -21.28 9.42
N PRO A 179 -5.09 -21.08 9.96
CA PRO A 179 -5.65 -19.75 10.16
C PRO A 179 -4.65 -18.80 10.84
N GLY A 180 -4.44 -17.63 10.23
CA GLY A 180 -3.50 -16.60 10.68
C GLY A 180 -2.10 -16.67 10.06
N ASP A 181 -1.70 -17.79 9.44
CA ASP A 181 -0.40 -17.92 8.78
C ASP A 181 -0.21 -16.87 7.66
N ILE A 182 0.99 -16.31 7.54
CA ILE A 182 1.31 -15.30 6.52
C ILE A 182 1.71 -16.01 5.22
N VAL A 183 0.87 -15.86 4.20
CA VAL A 183 1.04 -16.50 2.88
C VAL A 183 1.88 -15.62 1.95
N SER A 184 1.65 -14.31 1.95
CA SER A 184 2.42 -13.35 1.14
C SER A 184 2.56 -11.99 1.80
N ILE A 185 3.68 -11.32 1.48
CA ILE A 185 4.06 -9.98 1.91
C ILE A 185 4.62 -9.26 0.68
N GLU A 186 4.01 -8.16 0.26
CA GLU A 186 4.45 -7.44 -0.93
C GLU A 186 4.22 -5.94 -0.81
N ASP A 187 5.23 -5.16 -1.22
CA ASP A 187 5.11 -3.72 -1.44
C ASP A 187 4.59 -3.43 -2.86
N PRO A 188 3.87 -2.32 -3.08
CA PRO A 188 3.36 -1.99 -4.40
C PRO A 188 4.51 -1.73 -5.38
N TYR A 189 4.38 -2.24 -6.60
CA TYR A 189 5.22 -1.84 -7.74
C TYR A 189 5.10 -0.33 -7.99
N ALA A 190 3.86 0.15 -8.04
CA ALA A 190 3.53 1.56 -8.17
C ALA A 190 2.17 1.83 -7.52
N HIS A 191 2.00 3.00 -6.92
CA HIS A 191 0.76 3.40 -6.26
C HIS A 191 0.46 4.89 -6.43
N VAL A 192 -0.82 5.24 -6.33
CA VAL A 192 -1.31 6.63 -6.39
C VAL A 192 -2.30 6.89 -5.27
N ILE A 193 -2.28 8.13 -4.76
CA ILE A 193 -3.27 8.65 -3.81
C ILE A 193 -4.57 9.03 -4.54
N TYR A 194 -5.70 8.90 -3.87
CA TYR A 194 -6.99 9.37 -4.39
C TYR A 194 -7.18 10.88 -4.15
N GLU A 195 -7.85 11.55 -5.08
CA GLU A 195 -8.06 13.01 -5.04
C GLU A 195 -8.74 13.48 -3.76
N GLU A 196 -9.70 12.69 -3.26
CA GLU A 196 -10.40 12.91 -1.98
C GLU A 196 -9.45 12.98 -0.77
N ARG A 197 -8.19 12.54 -0.94
CA ARG A 197 -7.20 12.36 0.10
C ARG A 197 -6.00 13.29 -0.03
N TYR A 198 -5.88 14.06 -1.12
CA TYR A 198 -4.72 14.93 -1.39
C TYR A 198 -4.33 15.84 -0.21
N TYR A 199 -5.31 16.38 0.51
CA TYR A 199 -5.09 17.32 1.62
C TYR A 199 -5.17 16.67 3.02
N THR A 200 -5.25 15.34 3.09
CA THR A 200 -5.37 14.61 4.37
C THR A 200 -4.33 13.50 4.52
N HIS A 201 -3.77 13.00 3.41
CA HIS A 201 -2.80 11.92 3.41
C HIS A 201 -1.54 12.30 2.61
N CYS A 202 -0.43 11.67 2.98
CA CYS A 202 0.83 11.80 2.28
C CYS A 202 0.73 11.25 0.86
N HIS A 203 1.18 12.00 -0.15
CA HIS A 203 1.20 11.56 -1.55
C HIS A 203 2.22 10.44 -1.83
N TYR A 204 3.15 10.21 -0.89
CA TYR A 204 4.13 9.14 -0.96
C TYR A 204 3.68 7.92 -0.17
N CYS A 205 3.66 7.99 1.16
CA CYS A 205 3.36 6.83 2.00
C CYS A 205 1.88 6.55 2.19
N LEU A 206 0.97 7.39 1.68
CA LEU A 206 -0.49 7.31 1.85
C LEU A 206 -1.01 7.37 3.29
N SER A 207 -0.15 7.61 4.29
CA SER A 207 -0.56 7.76 5.69
C SER A 207 -1.22 9.11 5.93
N ARG A 208 -2.22 9.14 6.81
CA ARG A 208 -2.88 10.38 7.24
C ARG A 208 -1.91 11.27 7.99
N SER A 209 -1.95 12.58 7.73
CA SER A 209 -1.16 13.56 8.46
C SER A 209 -1.88 14.89 8.55
N TYR A 210 -1.82 15.51 9.73
CA TYR A 210 -2.36 16.85 9.97
C TYR A 210 -1.33 17.97 9.74
N ASN A 211 -0.04 17.63 9.63
CA ASN A 211 1.06 18.56 9.35
C ASN A 211 1.66 18.36 7.95
N LEU A 212 0.82 18.09 6.95
CA LEU A 212 1.30 17.92 5.58
C LEU A 212 2.19 19.09 5.11
N ILE A 213 3.30 18.74 4.48
CA ILE A 213 4.32 19.63 3.91
C ILE A 213 4.11 19.64 2.39
N PRO A 214 3.84 20.81 1.78
CA PRO A 214 3.60 20.88 0.35
C PRO A 214 4.89 20.71 -0.47
N CYS A 215 4.71 20.27 -1.72
CA CYS A 215 5.73 20.39 -2.75
C CYS A 215 6.01 21.88 -3.01
N PRO A 216 7.29 22.30 -3.15
CA PRO A 216 7.61 23.69 -3.44
C PRO A 216 7.30 24.10 -4.89
N LYS A 217 7.02 23.14 -5.79
CA LYS A 217 6.83 23.40 -7.23
C LYS A 217 5.39 23.21 -7.72
N CYS A 218 4.54 22.47 -7.00
CA CYS A 218 3.13 22.32 -7.35
C CYS A 218 2.23 22.44 -6.11
N PRO A 219 1.00 22.96 -6.27
CA PRO A 219 0.06 23.10 -5.16
C PRO A 219 -0.68 21.79 -4.81
N VAL A 220 -0.31 20.68 -5.45
CA VAL A 220 -1.06 19.41 -5.38
C VAL A 220 -0.41 18.48 -4.35
N ALA A 221 0.84 18.09 -4.61
CA ALA A 221 1.49 17.06 -3.83
C ALA A 221 1.91 17.55 -2.44
N GLN A 222 1.65 16.72 -1.44
CA GLN A 222 1.86 17.01 -0.04
C GLN A 222 2.34 15.77 0.71
N TYR A 223 3.19 15.95 1.72
CA TYR A 223 3.95 14.87 2.35
C TYR A 223 3.90 14.95 3.87
N CYS A 224 3.91 13.81 4.57
CA CYS A 224 3.91 13.80 6.04
C CYS A 224 5.27 14.19 6.66
N SER A 225 6.35 14.15 5.87
CA SER A 225 7.71 14.45 6.31
C SER A 225 8.59 14.89 5.15
N GLU A 226 9.69 15.56 5.46
CA GLU A 226 10.75 15.90 4.50
C GLU A 226 11.36 14.66 3.84
N ASN A 227 11.48 13.56 4.60
CA ASN A 227 11.90 12.28 4.04
C ASN A 227 10.93 11.82 2.95
N CYS A 228 9.62 11.71 3.23
CA CYS A 228 8.63 11.35 2.22
C CYS A 228 8.62 12.28 1.01
N ARG A 229 8.86 13.59 1.22
CA ARG A 229 8.96 14.57 0.13
C ARG A 229 10.16 14.29 -0.77
N LYS A 230 11.33 14.04 -0.19
CA LYS A 230 12.56 13.68 -0.92
C LYS A 230 12.37 12.38 -1.69
N LEU A 231 11.86 11.34 -1.03
CA LEU A 231 11.66 10.02 -1.64
C LEU A 231 10.66 10.06 -2.79
N ALA A 232 9.57 10.81 -2.65
CA ALA A 232 8.64 11.02 -3.75
C ALA A 232 9.31 11.72 -4.94
N TRP A 233 10.11 12.76 -4.66
CA TRP A 233 10.84 13.51 -5.68
C TRP A 233 11.74 12.59 -6.51
N GLU A 234 12.57 11.80 -5.83
CA GLU A 234 13.53 10.86 -6.43
C GLU A 234 12.83 9.72 -7.20
N ALA A 235 11.72 9.18 -6.67
CA ALA A 235 11.05 8.03 -7.28
C ALA A 235 10.31 8.37 -8.58
N CYS A 236 9.54 9.47 -8.62
CA CYS A 236 8.74 9.83 -9.81
C CYS A 236 8.21 11.27 -9.81
N HIS A 237 8.05 11.89 -8.64
CA HIS A 237 7.34 13.16 -8.53
C HIS A 237 8.05 14.30 -9.26
N GLU A 238 9.38 14.28 -9.38
CA GLU A 238 10.09 15.29 -10.20
C GLU A 238 9.49 15.42 -11.60
N THR A 239 9.28 14.29 -12.26
CA THR A 239 8.74 14.20 -13.62
C THR A 239 7.23 14.42 -13.64
N GLU A 240 6.51 13.93 -12.63
CA GLU A 240 5.05 14.08 -12.56
C GLU A 240 4.60 15.48 -12.12
N CYS A 241 5.43 16.22 -11.38
CA CYS A 241 5.08 17.50 -10.77
C CYS A 241 4.42 18.50 -11.75
N PRO A 242 4.99 18.80 -12.94
CA PRO A 242 4.33 19.69 -13.89
C PRO A 242 3.02 19.12 -14.46
N ILE A 243 2.90 17.79 -14.58
CA ILE A 243 1.70 17.12 -15.10
C ILE A 243 0.57 17.17 -14.07
N LEU A 244 0.85 16.85 -12.80
CA LEU A 244 -0.14 16.88 -11.72
C LEU A 244 -0.78 18.26 -11.58
N LYS A 245 0.02 19.32 -11.70
CA LYS A 245 -0.45 20.72 -11.70
C LYS A 245 -1.44 21.00 -12.83
N LEU A 246 -1.29 20.37 -13.99
CA LEU A 246 -2.19 20.52 -15.13
C LEU A 246 -3.44 19.66 -14.99
N LEU A 247 -3.29 18.42 -14.53
CA LEU A 247 -4.41 17.50 -14.34
C LEU A 247 -5.48 18.07 -13.41
N THR A 248 -5.09 18.79 -12.35
CA THR A 248 -6.05 19.47 -11.46
C THR A 248 -6.82 20.62 -12.12
N ASN A 249 -6.32 21.16 -13.23
CA ASN A 249 -6.93 22.26 -13.97
C ASN A 249 -7.73 21.79 -15.20
N LEU A 250 -7.71 20.49 -15.52
CA LEU A 250 -8.51 19.92 -16.59
C LEU A 250 -9.98 19.81 -16.13
N LEU A 251 -10.67 20.96 -16.17
CA LEU A 251 -12.11 21.04 -15.92
C LEU A 251 -12.84 20.01 -16.81
N ASN A 252 -13.72 19.21 -16.20
CA ASN A 252 -14.60 18.22 -16.85
C ASN A 252 -14.00 16.85 -17.23
N VAL A 253 -12.77 16.52 -16.82
CA VAL A 253 -12.30 15.13 -16.91
C VAL A 253 -12.80 14.34 -15.71
N ASP A 254 -13.41 13.19 -15.98
CA ASP A 254 -13.87 12.26 -14.96
C ASP A 254 -12.72 11.82 -14.02
N LYS A 255 -13.00 11.75 -12.72
CA LYS A 255 -11.99 11.47 -11.70
C LYS A 255 -11.31 10.12 -11.88
N ASP A 256 -12.03 9.09 -12.34
CA ASP A 256 -11.45 7.78 -12.58
C ASP A 256 -10.51 7.80 -13.80
N LYS A 257 -10.78 8.66 -14.78
CA LYS A 257 -9.85 8.90 -15.90
C LYS A 257 -8.59 9.62 -15.43
N ILE A 258 -8.71 10.67 -14.60
CA ILE A 258 -7.53 11.35 -14.01
C ILE A 258 -6.71 10.35 -13.20
N ARG A 259 -7.37 9.54 -12.37
CA ARG A 259 -6.73 8.47 -11.60
C ARG A 259 -6.00 7.49 -12.51
N MET A 260 -6.61 7.05 -13.61
CA MET A 260 -5.96 6.14 -14.56
C MET A 260 -4.75 6.79 -15.24
N ILE A 261 -4.86 8.05 -15.68
CA ILE A 261 -3.72 8.81 -16.26
C ILE A 261 -2.56 8.86 -15.26
N SER A 262 -2.82 9.23 -14.01
CA SER A 262 -1.80 9.28 -12.96
C SER A 262 -1.14 7.92 -12.75
N LYS A 263 -1.91 6.83 -12.74
CA LYS A 263 -1.36 5.48 -12.56
C LYS A 263 -0.44 5.04 -13.69
N ILE A 264 -0.86 5.21 -14.95
CA ILE A 264 -0.08 4.74 -16.10
C ILE A 264 1.17 5.59 -16.35
N ILE A 265 1.10 6.91 -16.09
CA ILE A 265 2.28 7.79 -16.13
C ILE A 265 3.26 7.35 -15.05
N ARG A 266 2.78 7.18 -13.81
CA ARG A 266 3.62 6.75 -12.70
C ARG A 266 4.28 5.40 -12.98
N LEU A 267 3.53 4.42 -13.46
CA LEU A 267 4.09 3.12 -13.82
C LEU A 267 5.17 3.27 -14.88
N LEU A 268 4.93 4.02 -15.96
CA LEU A 268 5.93 4.19 -17.01
C LEU A 268 7.21 4.84 -16.46
N ILE A 269 7.08 5.87 -15.60
CA ILE A 269 8.22 6.52 -14.95
C ILE A 269 8.99 5.51 -14.09
N VAL A 270 8.29 4.76 -13.24
CA VAL A 270 8.90 3.80 -12.31
C VAL A 270 9.58 2.65 -13.05
N VAL A 271 8.87 2.00 -13.98
CA VAL A 271 9.37 0.81 -14.71
C VAL A 271 10.57 1.13 -15.61
N THR A 272 10.69 2.37 -16.08
CA THR A 272 11.80 2.81 -16.93
C THR A 272 12.88 3.58 -16.17
N GLU A 273 12.79 3.67 -14.84
CA GLU A 273 13.70 4.49 -14.02
C GLU A 273 13.84 5.91 -14.61
N ASN A 274 12.69 6.59 -14.68
CA ASN A 274 12.54 7.93 -15.21
C ASN A 274 13.00 8.09 -16.68
N GLY A 275 12.71 7.08 -17.50
CA GLY A 275 12.94 7.08 -18.95
C GLY A 275 14.31 6.52 -19.36
N THR A 276 15.21 6.27 -18.41
CA THR A 276 16.57 5.80 -18.70
C THR A 276 16.63 4.35 -19.19
N ARG A 277 15.62 3.53 -18.87
CA ARG A 277 15.55 2.08 -19.17
C ARG A 277 14.45 1.73 -20.18
N ILE A 278 14.11 2.65 -21.09
CA ILE A 278 13.11 2.40 -22.14
C ILE A 278 13.50 1.22 -23.04
N GLU A 279 14.77 1.15 -23.47
CA GLU A 279 15.25 0.08 -24.35
C GLU A 279 15.24 -1.29 -23.68
N GLU A 280 15.60 -1.35 -22.39
CA GLU A 280 15.50 -2.57 -21.59
C GLU A 280 14.05 -3.05 -21.49
N LEU A 281 13.11 -2.11 -21.24
CA LEU A 281 11.68 -2.45 -21.20
C LEU A 281 11.17 -2.98 -22.54
N GLN A 282 11.62 -2.41 -23.67
CA GLN A 282 11.28 -2.93 -25.00
C GLN A 282 11.72 -4.38 -25.16
N GLN A 283 12.91 -4.71 -24.66
CA GLN A 283 13.43 -6.08 -24.71
C GLN A 283 12.65 -7.01 -23.78
N ASP A 284 12.34 -6.58 -22.56
CA ASP A 284 11.54 -7.35 -21.61
C ASP A 284 10.14 -7.67 -22.16
N VAL A 285 9.50 -6.71 -22.84
CA VAL A 285 8.19 -6.94 -23.47
C VAL A 285 8.28 -8.01 -24.55
N LYS A 286 9.30 -7.93 -25.43
CA LYS A 286 9.51 -8.94 -26.47
C LYS A 286 9.74 -10.33 -25.87
N ILE A 287 10.56 -10.43 -24.82
CA ILE A 287 10.83 -11.69 -24.14
C ILE A 287 9.53 -12.24 -23.54
N ALA A 288 8.78 -11.42 -22.81
CA ALA A 288 7.53 -11.83 -22.19
C ALA A 288 6.49 -12.31 -23.21
N GLU A 289 6.36 -11.64 -24.35
CA GLU A 289 5.43 -12.01 -25.43
C GLU A 289 5.84 -13.27 -26.19
N SER A 290 7.14 -13.57 -26.21
CA SER A 290 7.68 -14.77 -26.84
C SER A 290 7.68 -16.01 -25.94
N ASN A 291 7.32 -15.88 -24.66
CA ASN A 291 7.34 -17.01 -23.73
C ASN A 291 6.26 -18.04 -24.12
N PRO A 292 6.63 -19.29 -24.45
CA PRO A 292 5.68 -20.33 -24.84
C PRO A 292 4.94 -20.96 -23.65
N ASP A 293 5.38 -20.74 -22.41
CA ASP A 293 4.77 -21.28 -21.20
C ASP A 293 3.94 -20.23 -20.48
N ASP A 294 2.62 -20.38 -20.55
CA ASP A 294 1.66 -19.49 -19.90
C ASP A 294 1.83 -19.45 -18.37
N ARG A 295 2.37 -20.50 -17.75
CA ARG A 295 2.61 -20.55 -16.30
C ARG A 295 3.71 -19.57 -15.89
N THR A 296 4.77 -19.49 -16.69
CA THR A 296 5.95 -18.68 -16.41
C THR A 296 5.99 -17.37 -17.20
N ALA A 297 4.90 -17.00 -17.87
CA ALA A 297 4.76 -15.70 -18.51
C ALA A 297 5.16 -14.60 -17.52
N GLY A 298 6.08 -13.71 -17.92
CA GLY A 298 6.58 -12.63 -17.06
C GLY A 298 7.67 -12.99 -16.04
N PHE A 299 8.11 -14.25 -15.96
CA PHE A 299 9.24 -14.63 -15.12
C PHE A 299 10.53 -14.02 -15.70
N THR A 300 11.41 -13.59 -14.81
CA THR A 300 12.73 -13.06 -15.17
C THR A 300 13.65 -14.17 -15.66
N ASP A 301 14.83 -13.80 -16.17
CA ASP A 301 15.84 -14.77 -16.61
C ASP A 301 16.40 -15.64 -15.47
N THR A 302 16.20 -15.22 -14.22
CA THR A 302 16.53 -16.00 -13.02
C THR A 302 15.41 -16.97 -12.61
N GLY A 303 14.33 -17.04 -13.38
CA GLY A 303 13.23 -17.97 -13.15
C GLY A 303 12.29 -17.56 -12.02
N ILE A 304 12.20 -16.26 -11.71
CA ILE A 304 11.32 -15.75 -10.66
C ILE A 304 10.25 -14.80 -11.22
N LEU A 305 9.08 -14.79 -10.59
CA LEU A 305 8.13 -13.70 -10.71
C LEU A 305 8.52 -12.62 -9.68
N ASP A 306 9.15 -11.56 -10.16
CA ASP A 306 9.68 -10.49 -9.32
C ASP A 306 8.64 -9.38 -9.17
N SER A 307 8.30 -9.05 -7.92
CA SER A 307 7.40 -7.95 -7.55
C SER A 307 7.80 -6.60 -8.12
N PHE A 308 9.05 -6.41 -8.54
CA PHE A 308 9.59 -5.16 -9.06
C PHE A 308 10.14 -5.26 -10.49
N SER A 309 9.91 -6.37 -11.18
CA SER A 309 10.27 -6.49 -12.60
C SER A 309 9.19 -5.93 -13.52
N GLY A 310 9.61 -5.09 -14.48
CA GLY A 310 8.73 -4.62 -15.55
C GLY A 310 8.17 -5.77 -16.38
N ARG A 311 8.97 -6.81 -16.63
CA ARG A 311 8.55 -8.05 -17.31
C ARG A 311 7.41 -8.74 -16.56
N SER A 312 7.54 -8.87 -15.24
CA SER A 312 6.51 -9.50 -14.40
C SER A 312 5.24 -8.65 -14.35
N ALA A 313 5.36 -7.34 -14.10
CA ALA A 313 4.22 -6.42 -14.04
C ALA A 313 3.45 -6.34 -15.37
N LEU A 314 4.13 -6.31 -16.52
CA LEU A 314 3.49 -6.23 -17.84
C LEU A 314 2.93 -7.57 -18.34
N SER A 315 3.22 -8.68 -17.67
CA SER A 315 2.66 -9.98 -17.98
C SER A 315 1.25 -10.19 -17.41
N LEU A 316 0.83 -9.36 -16.44
CA LEU A 316 -0.40 -9.56 -15.68
C LEU A 316 -1.67 -9.60 -16.54
N ALA A 317 -2.72 -10.23 -16.00
CA ALA A 317 -3.94 -10.50 -16.73
C ALA A 317 -4.59 -9.20 -17.28
N THR A 318 -4.93 -9.22 -18.57
CA THR A 318 -5.52 -8.05 -19.24
C THR A 318 -7.03 -8.17 -19.41
N ASN A 319 -7.57 -9.38 -19.48
CA ASN A 319 -8.96 -9.65 -19.86
C ASN A 319 -9.34 -8.95 -21.19
N MET A 320 -8.38 -8.76 -22.10
CA MET A 320 -8.58 -7.92 -23.28
C MET A 320 -9.67 -8.45 -24.21
N THR A 321 -9.78 -9.78 -24.34
CA THR A 321 -10.73 -10.46 -25.24
C THR A 321 -12.17 -10.39 -24.77
N THR A 322 -12.41 -10.19 -23.46
CA THR A 322 -13.75 -10.15 -22.86
C THR A 322 -14.27 -8.72 -22.64
N ARG A 323 -13.40 -7.71 -22.80
CA ARG A 323 -13.75 -6.31 -22.56
C ARG A 323 -14.64 -5.72 -23.67
N PRO A 324 -15.62 -4.88 -23.30
CA PRO A 324 -16.35 -4.08 -24.28
C PRO A 324 -15.44 -3.12 -25.05
N LEU A 325 -15.66 -3.01 -26.36
CA LEU A 325 -14.88 -2.14 -27.25
C LEU A 325 -14.88 -0.68 -26.79
N ILE A 326 -15.98 -0.19 -26.22
CA ILE A 326 -16.08 1.19 -25.72
C ILE A 326 -15.06 1.48 -24.60
N GLY A 327 -14.79 0.51 -23.72
CA GLY A 327 -13.79 0.64 -22.67
C GLY A 327 -12.37 0.65 -23.24
N ILE A 328 -12.12 -0.19 -24.25
CA ILE A 328 -10.83 -0.26 -24.95
C ILE A 328 -10.53 1.07 -25.66
N SER A 329 -11.49 1.63 -26.38
CA SER A 329 -11.33 2.93 -27.04
C SER A 329 -11.06 4.07 -26.04
N ALA A 330 -11.69 4.05 -24.87
CA ALA A 330 -11.42 5.03 -23.82
C ALA A 330 -9.97 4.93 -23.30
N PHE A 331 -9.45 3.71 -23.13
CA PHE A 331 -8.05 3.51 -22.74
C PHE A 331 -7.07 4.03 -23.79
N ALA A 332 -7.34 3.85 -25.09
CA ALA A 332 -6.50 4.42 -26.14
C ALA A 332 -6.40 5.95 -26.05
N CYS A 333 -7.51 6.65 -25.83
CA CYS A 333 -7.52 8.10 -25.63
C CYS A 333 -6.76 8.53 -24.37
N ILE A 334 -6.95 7.81 -23.27
CA ILE A 334 -6.26 8.05 -21.99
C ILE A 334 -4.74 7.91 -22.18
N SER A 335 -4.28 6.86 -22.85
CA SER A 335 -2.86 6.61 -23.09
C SER A 335 -2.24 7.62 -24.04
N ALA A 336 -2.96 8.03 -25.09
CA ALA A 336 -2.51 9.10 -25.98
C ALA A 336 -2.34 10.43 -25.23
N LEU A 337 -3.33 10.82 -24.43
CA LEU A 337 -3.24 12.02 -23.59
C LEU A 337 -2.07 11.93 -22.61
N ALA A 338 -1.89 10.78 -21.96
CA ALA A 338 -0.81 10.59 -20.99
C ALA A 338 0.59 10.73 -21.62
N VAL A 339 0.82 10.17 -22.82
CA VAL A 339 2.07 10.36 -23.56
C VAL A 339 2.28 11.80 -23.99
N ILE A 340 1.23 12.48 -24.49
CA ILE A 340 1.32 13.89 -24.87
C ILE A 340 1.68 14.75 -23.67
N LEU A 341 1.05 14.52 -22.51
CA LEU A 341 1.39 15.21 -21.27
C LEU A 341 2.85 14.96 -20.88
N LEU A 342 3.32 13.71 -20.94
CA LEU A 342 4.69 13.38 -20.58
C LEU A 342 5.70 14.04 -21.55
N ALA A 343 5.46 13.98 -22.85
CA ALA A 343 6.33 14.56 -23.88
C ALA A 343 6.34 16.09 -23.88
N THR A 344 5.20 16.73 -23.64
CA THR A 344 5.07 18.19 -23.72
C THR A 344 5.31 18.89 -22.39
N GLN A 345 5.31 18.20 -21.25
CA GLN A 345 5.45 18.84 -19.93
C GLN A 345 6.75 18.48 -19.22
N THR A 346 7.49 17.50 -19.74
CA THR A 346 8.70 16.97 -19.10
C THR A 346 9.82 16.77 -20.12
N LYS A 347 10.98 16.29 -19.66
CA LYS A 347 12.08 15.82 -20.51
C LYS A 347 12.24 14.30 -20.46
N PHE A 348 11.18 13.57 -20.09
CA PHE A 348 11.19 12.11 -19.98
C PHE A 348 11.70 11.42 -21.25
N PHE A 349 11.28 11.90 -22.42
CA PHE A 349 11.77 11.44 -23.73
C PHE A 349 12.97 12.27 -24.21
N HIS A 350 13.96 12.50 -23.33
CA HIS A 350 15.20 13.27 -23.53
C HIS A 350 15.05 14.78 -23.81
N LYS A 351 13.93 15.20 -24.40
CA LYS A 351 13.59 16.60 -24.68
C LYS A 351 12.11 16.86 -24.39
N LYS A 352 11.77 18.14 -24.33
CA LYS A 352 10.39 18.61 -24.31
C LYS A 352 9.94 18.82 -25.75
N TYR A 353 8.77 18.30 -26.11
CA TYR A 353 8.19 18.41 -27.45
C TYR A 353 7.18 19.56 -27.48
N GLU A 354 7.08 20.25 -28.62
CA GLU A 354 5.99 21.19 -28.84
C GLU A 354 4.74 20.45 -29.31
N ILE A 355 3.56 20.94 -28.95
CA ILE A 355 2.30 20.23 -29.27
C ILE A 355 2.08 20.11 -30.79
N ASP A 356 2.56 21.09 -31.56
CA ASP A 356 2.47 21.07 -33.02
C ASP A 356 3.34 19.99 -33.67
N ASP A 357 4.44 19.57 -33.01
CA ASP A 357 5.28 18.46 -33.46
C ASP A 357 4.56 17.11 -33.31
N LEU A 358 3.56 17.03 -32.42
CA LEU A 358 2.89 15.79 -32.04
C LEU A 358 1.58 15.53 -32.81
N ARG A 359 1.34 16.23 -33.92
CA ARG A 359 0.18 15.97 -34.79
C ARG A 359 0.19 14.56 -35.35
N ASP A 360 1.38 14.00 -35.60
CA ASP A 360 1.58 12.59 -35.92
C ASP A 360 2.67 12.00 -35.02
N ILE A 361 2.26 11.34 -33.93
CA ILE A 361 3.18 10.69 -32.99
C ILE A 361 3.86 9.45 -33.57
N SER A 362 3.40 8.93 -34.72
CA SER A 362 3.87 7.66 -35.26
C SER A 362 5.30 7.73 -35.79
N GLU A 363 5.77 8.94 -36.12
CA GLU A 363 7.15 9.25 -36.52
C GLU A 363 8.14 9.20 -35.34
N PHE A 364 7.65 9.20 -34.09
CA PHE A 364 8.48 9.19 -32.88
C PHE A 364 8.42 7.81 -32.21
N SER A 365 9.41 6.98 -32.49
CA SER A 365 9.46 5.58 -32.05
C SER A 365 9.32 5.40 -30.53
N GLU A 366 9.94 6.28 -29.75
CA GLU A 366 9.94 6.27 -28.29
C GLU A 366 8.59 6.70 -27.70
N LEU A 367 7.93 7.70 -28.30
CA LEU A 367 6.58 8.13 -27.91
C LEU A 367 5.55 7.04 -28.26
N LYS A 368 5.67 6.44 -29.44
CA LYS A 368 4.82 5.33 -29.88
C LYS A 368 4.95 4.13 -28.95
N PHE A 369 6.18 3.77 -28.57
CA PHE A 369 6.41 2.72 -27.59
C PHE A 369 5.82 3.08 -26.23
N GLY A 370 6.08 4.29 -25.71
CA GLY A 370 5.49 4.78 -24.47
C GLY A 370 3.96 4.71 -24.47
N ALA A 371 3.32 5.05 -25.59
CA ALA A 371 1.87 5.01 -25.73
C ALA A 371 1.34 3.58 -25.70
N SER A 372 2.05 2.65 -26.35
CA SER A 372 1.73 1.22 -26.32
C SER A 372 1.82 0.64 -24.90
N ILE A 373 2.88 0.97 -24.16
CA ILE A 373 3.04 0.55 -22.76
C ILE A 373 1.95 1.16 -21.87
N MET A 374 1.66 2.45 -22.02
CA MET A 374 0.59 3.09 -21.26
C MET A 374 -0.80 2.50 -21.56
N PHE A 375 -1.05 2.09 -22.80
CA PHE A 375 -2.29 1.39 -23.17
C PHE A 375 -2.37 0.02 -22.51
N ARG A 376 -1.29 -0.77 -22.59
CA ARG A 376 -1.20 -2.05 -21.88
C ARG A 376 -1.38 -1.86 -20.37
N ALA A 377 -0.79 -0.83 -19.80
CA ALA A 377 -0.91 -0.47 -18.39
C ALA A 377 -2.36 -0.13 -17.98
N CYS A 378 -3.10 0.63 -18.80
CA CYS A 378 -4.54 0.90 -18.55
C CYS A 378 -5.32 -0.40 -18.34
N VAL A 379 -5.10 -1.36 -19.25
CA VAL A 379 -5.80 -2.63 -19.24
C VAL A 379 -5.38 -3.48 -18.03
N ILE A 380 -4.08 -3.62 -17.77
CA ILE A 380 -3.55 -4.35 -16.61
C ILE A 380 -4.07 -3.75 -15.30
N MET A 381 -3.89 -2.45 -15.09
CA MET A 381 -4.22 -1.81 -13.82
C MET A 381 -5.71 -1.83 -13.51
N SER A 382 -6.57 -1.84 -14.53
CA SER A 382 -8.01 -1.94 -14.33
C SER A 382 -8.46 -3.30 -13.76
N SER A 383 -7.64 -4.36 -13.86
CA SER A 383 -7.93 -5.68 -13.29
C SER A 383 -7.01 -6.11 -12.15
N ASN A 384 -5.87 -5.44 -11.95
CA ASN A 384 -4.83 -5.90 -11.03
C ASN A 384 -4.46 -4.86 -9.95
N CYS A 385 -5.06 -3.66 -9.96
CA CYS A 385 -4.82 -2.69 -8.89
C CYS A 385 -5.67 -2.99 -7.66
N PHE A 386 -5.06 -2.83 -6.49
CA PHE A 386 -5.69 -3.00 -5.20
C PHE A 386 -5.91 -1.63 -4.54
N SER A 387 -7.10 -1.44 -3.96
CA SER A 387 -7.36 -0.32 -3.05
C SER A 387 -6.50 -0.47 -1.80
N ILE A 388 -5.72 0.57 -1.48
CA ILE A 388 -4.84 0.62 -0.31
C ILE A 388 -5.62 1.26 0.84
N GLN A 389 -5.62 0.56 1.98
CA GLN A 389 -6.35 0.95 3.19
C GLN A 389 -5.43 0.78 4.40
N GLN A 390 -4.85 1.88 4.86
CA GLN A 390 -4.01 1.92 6.07
C GLN A 390 -4.81 2.11 7.36
N GLU A 391 -6.04 2.59 7.25
CA GLU A 391 -6.95 2.78 8.39
C GLU A 391 -8.26 2.05 8.10
N PRO A 392 -8.89 1.41 9.10
CA PRO A 392 -10.17 0.74 8.95
C PRO A 392 -11.23 1.62 8.24
N GLY A 393 -11.75 1.13 7.12
CA GLY A 393 -12.78 1.80 6.32
C GLY A 393 -12.30 2.97 5.46
N ILE A 394 -11.00 3.32 5.47
CA ILE A 394 -10.47 4.48 4.72
C ILE A 394 -9.56 4.02 3.59
N VAL A 395 -10.11 4.03 2.37
CA VAL A 395 -9.30 3.88 1.17
C VAL A 395 -8.56 5.18 0.89
N SER A 396 -7.23 5.13 0.92
CA SER A 396 -6.34 6.29 0.72
C SER A 396 -5.83 6.40 -0.72
N GLY A 397 -5.72 5.27 -1.41
CA GLY A 397 -5.20 5.20 -2.76
C GLY A 397 -5.36 3.81 -3.38
N SER A 398 -4.57 3.54 -4.41
CA SER A 398 -4.46 2.19 -4.98
C SER A 398 -3.07 1.93 -5.55
N GLY A 399 -2.68 0.67 -5.60
CA GLY A 399 -1.39 0.24 -6.13
C GLY A 399 -1.46 -1.07 -6.90
N LEU A 400 -0.44 -1.31 -7.72
CA LEU A 400 -0.22 -2.58 -8.43
C LEU A 400 0.68 -3.47 -7.57
N TYR A 401 0.23 -4.68 -7.26
CA TYR A 401 0.97 -5.67 -6.47
C TYR A 401 1.08 -6.94 -7.32
N VAL A 402 2.26 -7.20 -7.87
CA VAL A 402 2.44 -8.15 -8.98
C VAL A 402 2.21 -9.57 -8.51
N ALA A 403 2.84 -9.98 -7.41
CA ALA A 403 2.66 -11.30 -6.83
C ALA A 403 1.21 -11.48 -6.33
N HIS A 404 0.62 -10.47 -5.68
CA HIS A 404 -0.76 -10.57 -5.20
C HIS A 404 -1.79 -10.64 -6.34
N SER A 405 -1.43 -10.24 -7.56
CA SER A 405 -2.33 -10.33 -8.73
C SER A 405 -2.57 -11.76 -9.21
N LEU A 406 -1.84 -12.76 -8.67
CA LEU A 406 -2.04 -14.19 -8.98
C LEU A 406 -3.06 -14.88 -8.05
N TYR A 407 -3.58 -14.21 -7.02
CA TYR A 407 -4.67 -14.77 -6.23
C TYR A 407 -5.99 -14.61 -6.98
N ASN A 408 -6.66 -15.72 -7.30
CA ASN A 408 -7.99 -15.66 -7.89
C ASN A 408 -9.09 -15.36 -6.88
N HIS A 409 -10.25 -15.03 -7.42
CA HIS A 409 -11.45 -14.74 -6.65
C HIS A 409 -12.18 -16.00 -6.15
N SER A 410 -12.56 -15.99 -4.87
CA SER A 410 -13.70 -16.74 -4.35
C SER A 410 -14.61 -15.80 -3.53
N CYS A 411 -15.93 -15.98 -3.60
CA CYS A 411 -16.85 -15.25 -2.72
C CYS A 411 -16.74 -15.71 -1.26
N ALA A 412 -16.20 -16.91 -1.03
CA ALA A 412 -15.77 -17.45 0.26
C ALA A 412 -14.25 -17.74 0.20
N PRO A 413 -13.41 -16.70 0.31
CA PRO A 413 -11.96 -16.87 0.17
C PRO A 413 -11.37 -17.61 1.38
N ASN A 414 -10.31 -18.38 1.14
CA ASN A 414 -9.52 -19.02 2.20
C ASN A 414 -8.40 -18.10 2.73
N THR A 415 -8.28 -16.87 2.21
CA THR A 415 -7.38 -15.83 2.71
C THR A 415 -8.08 -14.50 2.93
N PHE A 416 -7.45 -13.63 3.72
CA PHE A 416 -7.78 -12.22 3.80
C PHE A 416 -6.50 -11.38 3.76
N ARG A 417 -6.64 -10.11 3.38
CA ARG A 417 -5.52 -9.18 3.26
C ARG A 417 -5.71 -7.99 4.19
N HIS A 418 -4.61 -7.44 4.67
CA HIS A 418 -4.52 -6.18 5.40
C HIS A 418 -3.24 -5.43 4.98
N PHE A 419 -3.08 -4.20 5.46
CA PHE A 419 -1.93 -3.37 5.10
C PHE A 419 -1.16 -2.93 6.34
N GLU A 420 0.16 -3.05 6.29
CA GLU A 420 1.09 -2.34 7.17
C GLU A 420 1.78 -1.25 6.34
N GLY A 421 1.33 -0.01 6.51
CA GLY A 421 1.70 1.08 5.60
C GLY A 421 1.29 0.79 4.16
N LEU A 422 2.26 0.66 3.25
CA LEU A 422 2.00 0.25 1.86
C LEU A 422 2.13 -1.26 1.66
N THR A 423 2.70 -1.98 2.61
CA THR A 423 2.93 -3.43 2.47
C THR A 423 1.59 -4.16 2.57
N MET A 424 1.23 -4.91 1.53
CA MET A 424 0.10 -5.81 1.58
C MET A 424 0.51 -7.13 2.20
N ILE A 425 -0.19 -7.54 3.25
CA ILE A 425 0.01 -8.81 3.94
C ILE A 425 -1.23 -9.67 3.73
N THR A 426 -1.05 -10.86 3.17
CA THR A 426 -2.12 -11.85 3.00
C THR A 426 -1.93 -12.97 4.00
N ARG A 427 -3.01 -13.28 4.73
CA ARG A 427 -3.05 -14.34 5.74
C ARG A 427 -4.07 -15.40 5.38
N ALA A 428 -3.80 -16.64 5.75
CA ALA A 428 -4.79 -17.70 5.73
C ALA A 428 -5.95 -17.35 6.67
N LEU A 429 -7.18 -17.40 6.15
CA LEU A 429 -8.41 -17.21 6.91
C LEU A 429 -8.93 -18.55 7.43
N THR A 430 -8.79 -19.58 6.61
CA THR A 430 -9.20 -20.97 6.88
C THR A 430 -7.97 -21.87 6.79
N PRO A 431 -8.05 -23.13 7.26
CA PRO A 431 -7.06 -24.13 6.86
C PRO A 431 -6.98 -24.21 5.33
N ILE A 432 -5.77 -24.34 4.80
CA ILE A 432 -5.50 -24.53 3.37
C ILE A 432 -4.62 -25.77 3.25
N HIS A 433 -5.06 -26.77 2.51
CA HIS A 433 -4.36 -28.04 2.36
C HIS A 433 -3.52 -28.11 1.09
N PRO A 434 -2.47 -28.95 1.04
CA PRO A 434 -1.69 -29.16 -0.17
C PRO A 434 -2.59 -29.60 -1.34
N GLY A 435 -2.40 -28.96 -2.50
CA GLY A 435 -3.22 -29.19 -3.70
C GLY A 435 -4.46 -28.30 -3.78
N GLU A 436 -4.74 -27.45 -2.80
CA GLU A 436 -5.81 -26.45 -2.89
C GLU A 436 -5.32 -25.14 -3.52
N GLN A 437 -6.20 -24.49 -4.28
CA GLN A 437 -5.96 -23.14 -4.78
C GLN A 437 -6.12 -22.12 -3.63
N ILE A 438 -5.27 -21.11 -3.63
CA ILE A 438 -5.33 -20.03 -2.66
C ILE A 438 -6.12 -18.86 -3.25
N PHE A 439 -7.25 -18.55 -2.63
CA PHE A 439 -8.21 -17.58 -3.11
C PHE A 439 -8.27 -16.34 -2.22
N THR A 440 -8.45 -15.18 -2.84
CA THR A 440 -8.81 -13.93 -2.19
C THR A 440 -10.20 -13.46 -2.62
N SER A 441 -10.66 -12.33 -2.08
CA SER A 441 -11.87 -11.67 -2.57
C SER A 441 -11.56 -10.40 -3.36
N TYR A 442 -12.16 -10.32 -4.55
CA TYR A 442 -12.17 -9.15 -5.42
C TYR A 442 -13.26 -8.13 -5.04
N GLY A 443 -13.88 -8.29 -3.87
CA GLY A 443 -14.92 -7.42 -3.33
C GLY A 443 -16.33 -8.01 -3.39
N GLY A 444 -16.51 -9.19 -3.99
CA GLY A 444 -17.79 -9.93 -3.99
C GLY A 444 -17.83 -11.03 -2.93
N VAL A 445 -17.92 -10.67 -1.64
CA VAL A 445 -18.02 -11.67 -0.55
C VAL A 445 -19.47 -12.03 -0.23
N TYR A 446 -19.74 -13.32 0.02
CA TYR A 446 -21.09 -13.75 0.43
C TYR A 446 -21.53 -13.13 1.76
N ALA A 447 -20.55 -12.77 2.60
CA ALA A 447 -20.76 -12.13 3.90
C ALA A 447 -21.74 -10.94 3.87
N HIS A 448 -21.65 -10.11 2.84
CA HIS A 448 -22.37 -8.82 2.76
C HIS A 448 -23.11 -8.61 1.45
N MET A 449 -23.11 -9.59 0.54
CA MET A 449 -23.76 -9.50 -0.77
C MET A 449 -24.55 -10.77 -1.06
N SER A 450 -25.77 -10.60 -1.54
CA SER A 450 -26.57 -11.71 -2.06
C SER A 450 -25.92 -12.31 -3.32
N ARG A 451 -26.35 -13.52 -3.70
CA ARG A 451 -25.78 -14.22 -4.86
C ARG A 451 -25.93 -13.44 -6.17
N PRO A 452 -27.10 -12.87 -6.49
CA PRO A 452 -27.23 -12.06 -7.71
C PRO A 452 -26.28 -10.85 -7.71
N GLU A 453 -26.19 -10.13 -6.58
CA GLU A 453 -25.34 -8.94 -6.46
C GLU A 453 -23.86 -9.26 -6.62
N ARG A 454 -23.35 -10.27 -5.92
CA ARG A 454 -21.92 -10.64 -6.01
C ARG A 454 -21.56 -11.20 -7.38
N LYS A 455 -22.41 -12.03 -8.00
CA LYS A 455 -22.16 -12.53 -9.36
C LYS A 455 -22.16 -11.41 -10.39
N GLN A 456 -23.13 -10.48 -10.30
CA GLN A 456 -23.18 -9.31 -11.17
C GLN A 456 -21.93 -8.45 -11.04
N LYS A 457 -21.51 -8.13 -9.80
CA LYS A 457 -20.32 -7.32 -9.54
C LYS A 457 -19.06 -7.94 -10.13
N ILE A 458 -18.82 -9.22 -9.85
CA ILE A 458 -17.59 -9.91 -10.31
C ILE A 458 -17.58 -10.06 -11.84
N LEU A 459 -18.73 -10.32 -12.45
CA LEU A 459 -18.83 -10.38 -13.91
C LEU A 459 -18.55 -9.00 -14.55
N GLN A 460 -19.07 -7.92 -13.98
CA GLN A 460 -18.88 -6.56 -14.49
C GLN A 460 -17.43 -6.07 -14.34
N ASP A 461 -16.83 -6.29 -13.17
CA ASP A 461 -15.51 -5.75 -12.84
C ASP A 461 -14.37 -6.62 -13.39
N TYR A 462 -14.57 -7.94 -13.45
CA TYR A 462 -13.50 -8.92 -13.74
C TYR A 462 -13.82 -9.90 -14.86
N PHE A 463 -14.99 -9.80 -15.51
CA PHE A 463 -15.40 -10.67 -16.62
C PHE A 463 -15.42 -12.16 -16.24
N LEU A 464 -15.66 -12.44 -14.97
CA LEU A 464 -15.64 -13.77 -14.38
C LEU A 464 -17.04 -14.17 -13.92
N ASP A 465 -17.54 -15.31 -14.40
CA ASP A 465 -18.71 -15.94 -13.81
C ASP A 465 -18.29 -16.85 -12.65
N CYS A 466 -18.48 -16.40 -11.41
CA CYS A 466 -18.02 -17.12 -10.24
C CYS A 466 -18.90 -18.34 -9.92
N ASP A 467 -18.24 -19.46 -9.66
CA ASP A 467 -18.78 -20.76 -9.29
C ASP A 467 -18.08 -21.34 -8.05
N CYS A 468 -17.60 -20.47 -7.16
CA CYS A 468 -17.11 -20.91 -5.86
C CYS A 468 -18.25 -21.59 -5.05
N PRO A 469 -17.94 -22.36 -3.99
CA PRO A 469 -18.96 -23.06 -3.18
C PRO A 469 -20.08 -22.14 -2.69
N ALA A 470 -19.78 -20.88 -2.35
CA ALA A 470 -20.79 -19.92 -1.93
C ALA A 470 -21.73 -19.48 -3.06
N CYS A 471 -21.28 -19.48 -4.30
CA CYS A 471 -22.10 -19.18 -5.48
C CYS A 471 -22.87 -20.40 -5.96
N GLU A 472 -22.28 -21.60 -5.93
CA GLU A 472 -22.98 -22.83 -6.32
C GLU A 472 -24.12 -23.19 -5.36
N ASN A 473 -23.87 -23.05 -4.06
CA ASN A 473 -24.80 -23.45 -3.01
C ASN A 473 -25.65 -22.29 -2.44
N ASP A 474 -25.65 -21.14 -3.12
CA ASP A 474 -26.39 -19.94 -2.72
C ASP A 474 -26.28 -19.60 -1.23
N TRP A 475 -25.04 -19.45 -0.74
CA TRP A 475 -24.81 -19.22 0.67
C TRP A 475 -25.46 -17.90 1.14
N PRO A 476 -26.15 -17.91 2.30
CA PRO A 476 -26.77 -16.74 2.90
C PRO A 476 -25.72 -15.74 3.39
N THR A 477 -26.12 -14.49 3.51
CA THR A 477 -25.31 -13.41 4.08
C THR A 477 -25.10 -13.61 5.58
N TYR A 478 -24.13 -12.89 6.15
CA TYR A 478 -23.87 -12.95 7.59
C TYR A 478 -25.07 -12.55 8.44
N ASN A 479 -25.84 -11.55 8.01
CA ASN A 479 -27.04 -11.11 8.72
C ASN A 479 -28.10 -12.22 8.77
N GLU A 480 -28.25 -12.98 7.69
CA GLU A 480 -29.18 -14.11 7.63
C GLU A 480 -28.67 -15.28 8.48
N ILE A 481 -27.37 -15.59 8.41
CA ILE A 481 -26.75 -16.64 9.23
C ILE A 481 -26.96 -16.36 10.72
N LEU A 482 -26.69 -15.13 11.16
CA LEU A 482 -26.77 -14.73 12.56
C LEU A 482 -28.21 -14.64 13.06
N ARG A 483 -29.12 -14.08 12.24
CA ARG A 483 -30.54 -13.95 12.61
C ARG A 483 -31.22 -15.31 12.73
N ASP A 484 -30.90 -16.21 11.81
CA ASP A 484 -31.60 -17.49 11.67
C ASP A 484 -30.79 -18.67 12.27
N HIS A 485 -29.66 -18.37 12.95
CA HIS A 485 -28.73 -19.33 13.57
C HIS A 485 -28.31 -20.47 12.62
N ILE A 486 -28.01 -20.12 11.37
CA ILE A 486 -27.75 -21.08 10.29
C ILE A 486 -26.47 -21.86 10.58
N GLY A 487 -26.58 -23.19 10.52
CA GLY A 487 -25.45 -24.09 10.72
C GLY A 487 -24.89 -24.08 12.15
N SER A 488 -25.60 -23.51 13.13
CA SER A 488 -25.12 -23.45 14.50
C SER A 488 -24.83 -24.84 15.07
N ILE A 489 -23.68 -24.98 15.73
CA ILE A 489 -23.24 -26.22 16.34
C ILE A 489 -23.91 -26.50 17.70
N ALA A 490 -24.82 -25.64 18.18
CA ALA A 490 -25.43 -25.77 19.51
C ALA A 490 -26.09 -27.14 19.78
N LYS A 491 -26.55 -27.83 18.72
CA LYS A 491 -27.15 -29.16 18.80
C LYS A 491 -26.11 -30.31 18.80
N ASN A 492 -24.87 -30.03 18.41
CA ASN A 492 -23.76 -31.00 18.40
C ASN A 492 -23.03 -30.97 19.76
N LYS A 493 -23.55 -31.71 20.73
CA LYS A 493 -22.99 -31.76 22.09
C LYS A 493 -21.50 -32.11 22.09
N GLN A 494 -21.07 -33.10 21.31
CA GLN A 494 -19.67 -33.53 21.26
C GLN A 494 -18.73 -32.39 20.80
N LEU A 495 -19.13 -31.66 19.77
CA LEU A 495 -18.34 -30.52 19.28
C LEU A 495 -18.33 -29.36 20.28
N VAL A 496 -19.46 -29.07 20.92
CA VAL A 496 -19.54 -28.04 21.97
C VAL A 496 -18.62 -28.37 23.16
N GLU A 497 -18.59 -29.64 23.61
CA GLU A 497 -17.66 -30.09 24.65
C GLU A 497 -16.19 -29.90 24.21
N LYS A 498 -15.87 -30.26 22.96
CA LYS A 498 -14.53 -30.14 22.38
C LYS A 498 -14.05 -28.68 22.32
N LEU A 499 -14.95 -27.72 22.10
CA LEU A 499 -14.63 -26.29 22.03
C LEU A 499 -14.64 -25.57 23.39
N ARG A 500 -15.23 -26.17 24.44
CA ARG A 500 -15.37 -25.53 25.77
C ARG A 500 -14.05 -24.96 26.33
N PRO A 501 -12.92 -25.69 26.32
CA PRO A 501 -11.68 -25.17 26.91
C PRO A 501 -11.19 -23.88 26.25
N PHE A 502 -11.37 -23.74 24.93
CA PHE A 502 -10.98 -22.54 24.19
C PHE A 502 -11.93 -21.38 24.44
N ARG A 503 -13.22 -21.66 24.60
CA ARG A 503 -14.20 -20.66 25.02
C ARG A 503 -13.87 -20.09 26.40
N GLU A 504 -13.51 -20.95 27.36
CA GLU A 504 -13.10 -20.51 28.71
C GLU A 504 -11.85 -19.62 28.66
N ARG A 505 -10.87 -19.97 27.82
CA ARG A 505 -9.69 -19.12 27.56
C ARG A 505 -10.07 -17.75 27.00
N LEU A 506 -10.98 -17.70 26.01
CA LEU A 506 -11.44 -16.44 25.42
C LEU A 506 -12.25 -15.57 26.39
N LEU A 507 -13.01 -16.20 27.30
CA LEU A 507 -13.70 -15.48 28.37
C LEU A 507 -12.73 -14.89 29.40
N ALA A 508 -11.62 -15.59 29.69
CA ALA A 508 -10.58 -15.11 30.59
C ALA A 508 -9.68 -14.05 29.92
N ASN A 509 -9.38 -14.21 28.64
CA ASN A 509 -8.58 -13.31 27.84
C ASN A 509 -9.20 -13.16 26.45
N MET A 510 -9.90 -12.04 26.24
CA MET A 510 -10.53 -11.71 24.96
C MET A 510 -9.53 -11.36 23.84
N TYR A 511 -8.22 -11.56 24.04
CA TYR A 511 -7.15 -11.38 23.04
C TYR A 511 -6.37 -12.68 22.77
N ASP A 512 -6.87 -13.84 23.24
CA ASP A 512 -6.24 -15.14 23.01
C ASP A 512 -6.44 -15.62 21.57
N ILE A 513 -5.64 -15.06 20.64
CA ILE A 513 -5.75 -15.35 19.22
C ILE A 513 -5.46 -16.81 18.89
N GLU A 514 -4.57 -17.46 19.65
CA GLU A 514 -4.25 -18.87 19.48
C GLU A 514 -5.46 -19.76 19.77
N ALA A 515 -6.29 -19.40 20.77
CA ALA A 515 -7.55 -20.11 21.00
C ALA A 515 -8.49 -20.00 19.78
N VAL A 516 -8.57 -18.84 19.14
CA VAL A 516 -9.41 -18.64 17.93
C VAL A 516 -8.89 -19.44 16.75
N LYS A 517 -7.57 -19.43 16.50
CA LYS A 517 -6.95 -20.24 15.43
C LYS A 517 -7.26 -21.73 15.59
N VAL A 518 -7.20 -22.26 16.82
CA VAL A 518 -7.55 -23.67 17.10
C VAL A 518 -9.05 -23.94 16.94
N ILE A 519 -9.91 -23.02 17.38
CA ILE A 519 -11.37 -23.13 17.16
C ILE A 519 -11.67 -23.23 15.66
N LEU A 520 -11.08 -22.35 14.83
CA LEU A 520 -11.25 -22.39 13.38
C LEU A 520 -10.80 -23.74 12.80
N ASP A 521 -9.61 -24.22 13.15
CA ASP A 521 -9.11 -25.53 12.68
C ASP A 521 -10.08 -26.69 13.02
N ILE A 522 -10.63 -26.70 14.23
CA ILE A 522 -11.62 -27.71 14.65
C ILE A 522 -12.92 -27.58 13.85
N LEU A 523 -13.46 -26.37 13.73
CA LEU A 523 -14.73 -26.13 13.04
C LEU A 523 -14.64 -26.48 11.55
N TYR A 524 -13.55 -26.14 10.87
CA TYR A 524 -13.36 -26.49 9.46
C TYR A 524 -13.21 -27.99 9.23
N LYS A 525 -12.69 -28.75 10.19
CA LYS A 525 -12.61 -30.21 10.10
C LYS A 525 -13.98 -30.89 10.26
N GLU A 526 -14.86 -30.32 11.08
CA GLU A 526 -16.08 -31.00 11.54
C GLU A 526 -17.34 -30.54 10.78
N VAL A 527 -17.43 -29.27 10.35
CA VAL A 527 -18.67 -28.68 9.82
C VAL A 527 -18.51 -27.76 8.59
N SER A 528 -17.33 -27.71 7.96
CA SER A 528 -16.97 -26.77 6.85
C SER A 528 -17.83 -26.82 5.59
N LYS A 529 -18.66 -27.85 5.40
CA LYS A 529 -19.45 -28.03 4.17
C LYS A 529 -20.56 -26.99 3.99
N HIS A 530 -20.95 -26.30 5.06
CA HIS A 530 -22.00 -25.29 5.05
C HIS A 530 -21.61 -24.08 5.90
N PRO A 531 -22.15 -22.88 5.62
CA PRO A 531 -22.01 -21.74 6.51
C PRO A 531 -22.48 -22.07 7.91
N CYS A 532 -21.68 -21.67 8.90
CA CYS A 532 -21.88 -21.94 10.30
C CYS A 532 -21.65 -20.66 11.09
N GLU A 533 -22.58 -20.31 11.97
CA GLU A 533 -22.51 -19.12 12.82
C GLU A 533 -21.20 -19.04 13.63
N GLU A 534 -20.75 -20.15 14.20
CA GLU A 534 -19.53 -20.17 15.01
C GLU A 534 -18.25 -20.00 14.16
N ILE A 535 -18.24 -20.51 12.92
CA ILE A 535 -17.15 -20.23 11.96
C ILE A 535 -17.11 -18.74 11.66
N LEU A 536 -18.27 -18.14 11.37
CA LEU A 536 -18.39 -16.72 11.05
C LEU A 536 -17.85 -15.85 12.19
N HIS A 537 -18.26 -16.13 13.43
CA HIS A 537 -17.75 -15.39 14.59
C HIS A 537 -16.23 -15.51 14.73
N ALA A 538 -15.67 -16.70 14.56
CA ALA A 538 -14.24 -16.93 14.69
C ALA A 538 -13.43 -16.28 13.54
N GLU A 539 -13.92 -16.34 12.30
CA GLU A 539 -13.32 -15.66 11.15
C GLU A 539 -13.31 -14.13 11.34
N GLN A 540 -14.43 -13.56 11.82
CA GLN A 540 -14.54 -12.12 12.04
C GLN A 540 -13.64 -11.66 13.17
N TYR A 541 -13.56 -12.43 14.25
CA TYR A 541 -12.63 -12.15 15.33
C TYR A 541 -11.18 -12.15 14.82
N LEU A 542 -10.78 -13.17 14.04
CA LEU A 542 -9.44 -13.25 13.46
C LEU A 542 -9.13 -12.03 12.58
N LYS A 543 -10.08 -11.62 11.73
CA LYS A 543 -9.95 -10.43 10.89
C LYS A 543 -9.80 -9.17 11.74
N SER A 544 -10.68 -8.95 12.73
CA SER A 544 -10.62 -7.78 13.61
C SER A 544 -9.29 -7.69 14.35
N TYR A 545 -8.76 -8.81 14.86
CA TYR A 545 -7.46 -8.84 15.54
C TYR A 545 -6.31 -8.31 14.67
N TYR A 546 -6.37 -8.54 13.35
CA TYR A 546 -5.32 -8.12 12.42
C TYR A 546 -5.65 -6.84 11.65
N LEU A 547 -6.90 -6.38 11.65
CA LEU A 547 -7.36 -5.19 10.91
C LEU A 547 -7.49 -3.95 11.80
N ASP A 548 -7.80 -4.11 13.08
CA ASP A 548 -7.87 -2.98 14.02
C ASP A 548 -6.48 -2.69 14.57
N PRO A 549 -5.95 -1.46 14.40
CA PRO A 549 -4.65 -1.06 14.92
C PRO A 549 -4.61 -0.95 16.46
#